data_AF-A0A8B4TSX4-F1
#
_entry.id   AF-A0A8B4TSX4-F1
#
_cell.length_a   1.000
_cell.length_b   1.000
_cell.length_c   1.000
_cell.angle_alpha   90.00
_cell.angle_beta   90.00
_cell.angle_gamma   90.00
#
_symmetry.space_group_name_H-M   'P 1'
#
loop_
_entity.id
_entity.type
_entity.pdbx_description
1 polymer ?
#
loop_
_entity_poly.entity_id
_entity_poly.type
_entity_poly.pdbx_seq_one_letter_code
_entity_poly.pdbx_strand_id
1 'polypeptide(L)' 'MPLNARQVETAKPRDKAYKLADGRGLYLMVNTNGSKYWRMKYRFAGKEKKLSF' A
#
# COMPACT_ATOMS: atom_id res chain seq x y z
N MET A 1 11.41 -3.89 -4.21
CA MET A 1 11.93 -4.75 -3.13
C MET A 1 10.79 -4.99 -2.17
N PRO A 2 10.62 -6.21 -1.66
CA PRO A 2 9.60 -6.51 -0.65
C PRO A 2 9.82 -5.67 0.61
N LEU A 3 8.72 -5.27 1.24
CA LEU A 3 8.77 -4.62 2.54
C LEU A 3 9.09 -5.66 3.60
N ASN A 4 9.74 -5.21 4.66
CA ASN A 4 9.89 -5.99 5.88
C ASN A 4 8.94 -5.49 6.98
N ALA A 5 8.76 -6.31 8.02
CA ALA A 5 7.87 -5.99 9.14
C ALA A 5 8.19 -4.64 9.79
N ARG A 6 9.48 -4.33 9.97
CA ARG A 6 9.92 -3.07 10.58
C ARG A 6 9.52 -1.85 9.74
N GLN A 7 9.62 -1.93 8.42
CA GLN A 7 9.18 -0.84 7.52
C GLN A 7 7.67 -0.59 7.62
N VAL A 8 6.87 -1.66 7.74
CA VAL A 8 5.41 -1.57 7.89
C VAL A 8 5.02 -0.97 9.26
N GLU A 9 5.67 -1.45 10.32
CA GLU A 9 5.42 -1.00 11.69
C GLU A 9 5.78 0.48 11.87
N THR A 10 6.99 0.86 11.43
CA THR A 10 7.53 2.22 11.61
C THR A 10 6.99 3.25 10.62
N ALA A 11 6.18 2.84 9.64
CA ALA A 11 5.58 3.76 8.67
C ALA A 11 4.66 4.77 9.39
N LYS A 12 5.05 6.05 9.42
CA LYS A 12 4.28 7.13 10.05
C LYS A 12 3.38 7.85 9.05
N PRO A 13 2.23 8.38 9.48
CA PRO A 13 1.44 9.32 8.69
C PRO A 13 2.27 10.52 8.24
N ARG A 14 1.85 11.10 7.12
CA ARG A 14 2.39 12.35 6.56
C ARG A 14 1.21 13.28 6.25
N ASP A 15 1.50 14.49 5.79
CA ASP A 15 0.48 15.46 5.36
C ASP A 15 -0.37 14.96 4.18
N LYS A 16 0.15 13.99 3.43
CA LYS A 16 -0.56 13.33 2.32
C LYS A 16 -0.41 11.81 2.42
N ALA A 17 -1.48 11.11 2.07
CA ALA A 17 -1.47 9.66 1.98
C ALA A 17 -0.43 9.19 0.96
N TYR A 18 0.32 8.14 1.30
CA TYR A 18 1.40 7.64 0.45
C TYR A 18 1.40 6.11 0.41
N LYS A 19 2.15 5.56 -0.56
CA LYS A 19 2.23 4.12 -0.82
C LYS A 19 3.64 3.63 -0.54
N LEU A 20 3.73 2.51 0.16
CA LEU A 20 4.94 1.71 0.29
C LEU A 20 4.75 0.45 -0.54
N ALA A 21 5.48 0.33 -1.65
CA ALA A 21 5.35 -0.80 -2.56
C ALA A 21 6.03 -2.04 -1.97
N ASP A 22 5.29 -3.14 -1.93
CA ASP A 22 5.79 -4.46 -1.53
C ASP A 22 6.15 -5.31 -2.75
N GLY A 23 5.49 -5.07 -3.88
CA GLY A 23 5.81 -5.67 -5.17
C GLY A 23 4.63 -6.38 -5.79
N ARG A 24 4.74 -6.74 -7.08
CA ARG A 24 3.68 -7.42 -7.86
C ARG A 24 2.31 -6.73 -7.81
N GLY A 25 2.27 -5.44 -7.51
CA GLY A 25 1.03 -4.66 -7.37
C GLY A 25 0.54 -4.50 -5.93
N LEU A 26 1.10 -5.21 -4.95
CA LEU A 26 0.80 -5.06 -3.53
C LEU A 26 1.54 -3.84 -2.96
N TYR A 27 0.84 -3.03 -2.17
CA TYR A 27 1.40 -1.91 -1.44
C TYR A 27 0.64 -1.64 -0.15
N LEU A 28 1.36 -1.13 0.85
CA LEU A 28 0.77 -0.56 2.05
C LEU A 28 0.40 0.90 1.76
N MET A 29 -0.86 1.26 1.96
CA MET A 29 -1.33 2.64 1.90
C MET A 29 -1.37 3.21 3.32
N VAL A 30 -0.57 4.23 3.57
CA VAL A 30 -0.51 4.94 4.85
C VAL A 30 -1.28 6.24 4.69
N ASN A 31 -2.37 6.38 5.45
CA ASN A 31 -3.20 7.57 5.42
C ASN A 31 -2.72 8.63 6.41
N THR A 32 -3.18 9.86 6.21
CA THR A 32 -2.87 11.02 7.06
C THR A 32 -3.39 10.85 8.49
N ASN A 33 -4.46 10.06 8.68
CA ASN A 33 -5.10 9.82 9.96
C ASN A 33 -4.49 8.67 10.80
N GLY A 34 -3.37 8.06 10.38
CA GLY A 34 -2.80 6.90 11.10
C GLY A 34 -3.18 5.54 10.53
N SER A 35 -4.28 5.44 9.80
CA SER A 35 -4.72 4.14 9.25
C SER A 35 -3.78 3.63 8.18
N LYS A 36 -3.55 2.32 8.20
CA LYS A 36 -2.70 1.59 7.24
C LYS A 36 -3.54 0.47 6.63
N TYR A 37 -3.57 0.40 5.30
CA TYR A 37 -4.32 -0.63 4.58
C TYR A 37 -3.45 -1.31 3.54
N TRP A 38 -3.59 -2.62 3.41
CA TRP A 38 -3.01 -3.32 2.27
C TRP A 38 -3.91 -3.12 1.05
N ARG A 39 -3.31 -2.77 -0.07
CA ARG A 39 -4.01 -2.64 -1.35
C ARG A 39 -3.26 -3.36 -2.46
N MET A 40 -4.03 -4.01 -3.33
CA MET A 40 -3.51 -4.67 -4.51
C MET A 40 -3.95 -3.92 -5.76
N LYS A 41 -2.99 -3.44 -6.55
CA LYS A 41 -3.20 -2.97 -7.91
C LYS A 41 -3.01 -4.15 -8.86
N TYR A 42 -4.05 -4.52 -9.59
CA TYR A 42 -4.02 -5.63 -10.52
C TYR A 42 -4.69 -5.25 -11.84
N ARG A 43 -4.51 -6.09 -12.86
CA ARG A 43 -5.23 -5.97 -14.13
C ARG A 43 -6.12 -7.19 -14.33
N PHE A 44 -7.33 -6.95 -14.79
CA PHE A 44 -8.27 -7.99 -15.19
C PHE A 44 -8.93 -7.56 -16.50
N ALA A 45 -8.89 -8.43 -17.51
CA ALA A 45 -9.37 -8.12 -18.86
C ALA A 45 -8.82 -6.80 -19.42
N GLY A 46 -7.51 -6.57 -19.26
CA GLY A 46 -6.83 -5.35 -19.73
C GLY A 46 -7.11 -4.08 -18.89
N LYS A 47 -8.04 -4.11 -17.93
CA LYS A 47 -8.40 -2.95 -17.11
C LYS A 47 -7.70 -2.99 -15.75
N GLU A 48 -7.16 -1.85 -15.34
CA GLU A 48 -6.60 -1.69 -14.01
C GLU A 48 -7.70 -1.65 -12.94
N LYS A 49 -7.50 -2.40 -11.86
CA LYS A 49 -8.39 -2.50 -10.72
C LYS A 49 -7.59 -2.42 -9.41
N LYS A 50 -8.29 -2.12 -8.32
CA LYS A 50 -7.74 -2.06 -6.96
C LYS A 50 -8.58 -2.91 -6.02
N LEU A 51 -7.92 -3.71 -5.18
CA LEU A 51 -8.52 -4.45 -4.07
C LEU A 51 -7.98 -3.87 -2.75
N SER A 52 -8.81 -3.86 -1.70
CA SER A 52 -8.40 -3.50 -0.33
C SER A 52 -8.62 -4.72 0.56
N PHE A 53 -7.70 -4.95 1.51
CA PHE A 53 -7.79 -5.99 2.54
C PHE A 53 -8.02 -5.38 3.92
#